data_AF-A0AA88YV71-F1
#
_entry.id   AF-A0AA88YV71-F1
#
_cell.length_a   1.000
_cell.length_b   1.000
_cell.length_c   1.000
_cell.angle_alpha   90.00
_cell.angle_beta   90.00
_cell.angle_gamma   90.00
#
_symmetry.space_group_name_H-M   'P 1'
#
loop_
_entity.id
_entity.type
_entity.pdbx_description
1 polymer ?
#
loop_
_entity_poly.entity_id
_entity_poly.type
_entity_poly.pdbx_seq_one_letter_code
_entity_poly.pdbx_strand_id
1 'polypeptide(L)'
;MKKNENLMKIVNGRTKTEKKKVVNNLAIDIADRCQAEINQAYKSHTGDVQIMQRKLTYATDAIIQCYQGCHALCRKKSFVCKGGKTNNWLLKSNFLGESFTLLRGKNTNEILSDCLKFRFSLAALKKTIIIANTQKVEGFNRSIRRSLPKTSTFCKNFTGRAHAAAYAVNNGEGDAISNLCNAVGCIIPKGGIVSKALQKNQELDQMRKANMKKIEFKRRKCQKKRKLFKLYEEASEKAEYEKGKLLKSLQIKDYSDHTYSKKKKVNHNR
;
A
#
# COMPACT_ATOMS: atom_id res chain seq x y z
N MET A 1 -1.73 8.58 10.90
CA MET A 1 -1.81 8.88 12.35
C MET A 1 -1.60 10.38 12.51
N LYS A 2 -2.44 11.09 13.28
CA LYS A 2 -2.14 12.49 13.63
C LYS A 2 -0.84 12.50 14.43
N LYS A 3 0.03 13.49 14.23
CA LYS A 3 1.28 13.64 15.00
C LYS A 3 0.90 13.85 16.46
N ASN A 4 1.03 12.81 17.27
CA ASN A 4 0.81 12.93 18.71
C ASN A 4 2.10 13.48 19.31
N GLU A 5 2.11 14.76 19.71
CA GLU A 5 3.29 15.40 20.29
C GLU A 5 3.79 14.67 21.54
N ASN A 6 2.92 13.93 22.23
CA ASN A 6 3.32 13.10 23.37
C ASN A 6 4.27 11.95 22.99
N LEU A 7 4.31 11.51 21.71
CA LEU A 7 5.30 10.51 21.26
C LEU A 7 6.74 11.01 21.44
N MET A 8 6.97 12.33 21.39
CA MET A 8 8.27 12.94 21.60
C MET A 8 8.82 12.71 23.02
N LYS A 9 7.95 12.42 24.00
CA LYS A 9 8.32 12.17 25.40
C LYS A 9 8.86 10.76 25.63
N ILE A 10 8.56 9.81 24.73
CA ILE A 10 8.85 8.38 24.93
C ILE A 10 9.89 7.81 23.96
N VAL A 11 10.31 8.59 22.97
CA VAL A 11 11.37 8.23 22.03
C VAL A 11 12.73 8.72 22.49
N ASN A 12 13.77 7.96 22.17
CA ASN A 12 15.15 8.34 22.39
C ASN A 12 15.61 9.37 21.33
N GLY A 13 16.44 10.33 21.75
CA GLY A 13 17.04 11.36 20.87
C GLY A 13 17.58 12.52 21.69
N ARG A 14 18.70 13.11 21.26
CA ARG A 14 19.34 14.22 21.97
C ARG A 14 18.68 15.54 21.60
N THR A 15 18.37 15.73 20.32
CA THR A 15 17.77 16.96 19.80
C THR A 15 16.28 16.82 19.51
N LYS A 16 15.54 17.94 19.50
CA LYS A 16 14.12 17.98 19.11
C LYS A 16 13.92 17.50 17.66
N THR A 17 14.89 17.77 16.78
CA THR A 17 14.85 17.37 15.37
C THR A 17 15.03 15.85 15.22
N GLU A 18 15.99 15.25 15.92
CA GLU A 18 16.17 13.80 15.97
C GLU A 18 14.91 13.11 16.50
N LYS A 19 14.37 13.57 17.64
CA LYS A 19 13.14 13.02 18.21
C LYS A 19 11.98 13.10 17.21
N LYS A 20 11.83 14.22 16.48
CA LYS A 20 10.80 14.36 15.42
C LYS A 20 11.00 13.36 14.29
N LYS A 21 12.24 13.12 13.85
CA LYS A 21 12.56 12.11 12.83
C LYS A 21 12.15 10.72 13.30
N VAL A 22 12.57 10.34 14.50
CA VAL A 22 12.23 9.05 15.12
C VAL A 22 10.72 8.87 15.27
N VAL A 23 9.99 9.89 15.73
CA VAL A 23 8.52 9.84 15.83
C VAL A 23 7.86 9.66 14.47
N ASN A 24 8.33 10.33 13.42
CA ASN A 24 7.80 10.15 12.07
C ASN A 24 8.02 8.71 11.59
N ASN A 25 9.22 8.16 11.79
CA ASN A 25 9.55 6.80 11.39
C ASN A 25 8.71 5.78 12.16
N LEU A 26 8.58 5.97 13.48
CA LEU A 26 7.74 5.15 14.35
C LEU A 26 6.27 5.20 13.92
N ALA A 27 5.74 6.36 13.58
CA ALA A 27 4.35 6.48 13.14
C ALA A 27 4.09 5.72 11.82
N ILE A 28 5.04 5.75 10.88
CA ILE A 28 4.95 4.99 9.63
C ILE A 28 5.07 3.48 9.92
N ASP A 29 6.01 3.08 10.79
CA ASP A 29 6.22 1.68 11.17
C ASP A 29 5.03 1.07 11.90
N ILE A 30 4.45 1.79 12.87
CA ILE A 30 3.22 1.37 13.58
C ILE A 30 2.10 1.17 12.58
N ALA A 31 1.94 2.06 11.60
CA ALA A 31 0.91 1.91 10.56
C ALA A 31 1.15 0.68 9.66
N ASP A 32 2.39 0.44 9.24
CA ASP A 32 2.79 -0.74 8.45
C ASP A 32 2.56 -2.03 9.24
N ARG A 33 2.92 -2.04 10.52
CA ARG A 33 2.69 -3.15 11.45
C ARG A 33 1.21 -3.46 11.62
N CYS A 34 0.39 -2.45 11.92
CA CYS A 34 -1.05 -2.62 12.09
C CYS A 34 -1.68 -3.24 10.82
N GLN A 35 -1.26 -2.77 9.64
CA GLN A 35 -1.74 -3.31 8.39
C GLN A 35 -1.29 -4.77 8.17
N ALA A 36 -0.05 -5.10 8.54
CA ALA A 36 0.46 -6.47 8.45
C ALA A 36 -0.30 -7.42 9.38
N GLU A 37 -0.59 -7.01 10.62
CA GLU A 37 -1.38 -7.77 11.60
C GLU A 37 -2.77 -8.06 11.07
N ILE A 38 -3.46 -7.02 10.55
CA ILE A 38 -4.78 -7.17 9.94
C ILE A 38 -4.72 -8.14 8.75
N ASN A 39 -3.79 -7.95 7.82
CA ASN A 39 -3.64 -8.81 6.64
C ASN A 39 -3.38 -10.27 7.00
N GLN A 40 -2.64 -10.52 8.07
CA GLN A 40 -2.34 -11.88 8.52
C GLN A 40 -3.54 -12.49 9.26
N ALA A 41 -4.25 -11.71 10.08
CA ALA A 41 -5.50 -12.13 10.71
C ALA A 41 -6.56 -12.55 9.67
N TYR A 42 -6.68 -11.80 8.56
CA TYR A 42 -7.56 -12.19 7.45
C TYR A 42 -7.22 -13.55 6.85
N LYS A 43 -5.92 -13.85 6.68
CA LYS A 43 -5.48 -15.13 6.14
C LYS A 43 -5.75 -16.28 7.12
N SER A 44 -5.54 -16.03 8.41
CA SER A 44 -5.69 -17.04 9.45
C SER A 44 -7.15 -17.38 9.77
N HIS A 45 -8.07 -16.42 9.60
CA HIS A 45 -9.47 -16.57 10.00
C HIS A 45 -10.47 -16.41 8.85
N THR A 46 -9.99 -16.51 7.60
CA THR A 46 -10.82 -16.49 6.37
C THR A 46 -11.86 -15.35 6.29
N GLY A 47 -11.61 -14.23 6.96
CA GLY A 47 -12.52 -13.08 6.98
C GLY A 47 -13.63 -13.12 8.03
N ASP A 48 -13.61 -14.05 9.01
CA ASP A 48 -14.52 -13.99 10.16
C ASP A 48 -14.26 -12.71 10.97
N VAL A 49 -15.17 -11.77 10.81
CA VAL A 49 -15.05 -10.42 11.35
C VAL A 49 -15.02 -10.42 12.88
N GLN A 50 -15.81 -11.28 13.52
CA GLN A 50 -15.94 -11.29 14.98
C GLN A 50 -14.69 -11.89 15.63
N ILE A 51 -14.19 -13.01 15.09
CA ILE A 51 -12.97 -13.64 15.58
C ILE A 51 -11.78 -12.70 15.37
N MET A 52 -11.68 -12.09 14.18
CA MET A 52 -10.61 -11.14 13.89
C MET A 52 -10.61 -9.93 14.82
N GLN A 53 -11.78 -9.34 15.10
CA GLN A 53 -11.89 -8.21 16.04
C GLN A 53 -11.40 -8.59 17.42
N ARG A 54 -11.82 -9.76 17.92
CA ARG A 54 -11.42 -10.25 19.24
C ARG A 54 -9.92 -10.53 19.30
N LYS A 55 -9.32 -11.11 18.26
CA LYS A 55 -7.88 -11.41 18.25
C LYS A 55 -7.01 -10.17 18.05
N LEU A 56 -7.40 -9.24 17.18
CA LEU A 56 -6.64 -8.01 16.90
C LEU A 56 -6.64 -7.03 18.09
N THR A 57 -7.71 -7.02 18.90
CA THR A 57 -7.71 -6.22 20.14
C THR A 57 -6.63 -6.70 21.12
N TYR A 58 -6.45 -8.01 21.28
CA TYR A 58 -5.34 -8.56 22.09
C TYR A 58 -3.95 -8.31 21.49
N ALA A 59 -3.83 -8.15 20.17
CA ALA A 59 -2.56 -7.85 19.52
C ALA A 59 -1.98 -6.50 19.97
N THR A 60 -2.82 -5.56 20.41
CA THR A 60 -2.42 -4.23 20.90
C THR A 60 -1.37 -4.32 22.02
N ASP A 61 -1.62 -5.14 23.04
CA ASP A 61 -0.69 -5.31 24.17
C ASP A 61 0.66 -5.85 23.71
N ALA A 62 0.63 -6.83 22.80
CA ALA A 62 1.84 -7.43 22.26
C ALA A 62 2.64 -6.45 21.41
N ILE A 63 1.97 -5.56 20.68
CA ILE A 63 2.62 -4.52 19.90
C ILE A 63 3.33 -3.51 20.80
N ILE A 64 2.66 -3.05 21.85
CA ILE A 64 3.23 -2.11 22.83
C ILE A 64 4.50 -2.70 23.46
N GLN A 65 4.40 -3.91 24.03
CA GLN A 65 5.55 -4.58 24.65
C GLN A 65 6.68 -4.84 23.65
N CYS A 66 6.34 -5.17 22.41
CA CYS A 66 7.31 -5.42 21.36
C CYS A 66 8.16 -4.19 21.04
N TYR A 67 7.58 -2.98 21.03
CA TYR A 67 8.36 -1.74 20.83
C TYR A 67 9.21 -1.34 22.04
N GLN A 68 8.93 -1.95 23.20
CA GLN A 68 9.75 -1.84 24.42
C GLN A 68 10.84 -2.94 24.52
N GLY A 69 11.00 -3.73 23.45
CA GLY A 69 11.95 -4.83 23.36
C GLY A 69 11.52 -6.11 24.09
N CYS A 70 10.29 -6.18 24.60
CA CYS A 70 9.76 -7.41 25.22
C CYS A 70 8.86 -8.14 24.23
N HIS A 71 9.24 -9.38 23.86
CA HIS A 71 8.51 -10.18 22.86
C HIS A 71 7.73 -11.36 23.45
N ALA A 72 7.57 -11.43 24.78
CA ALA A 72 6.91 -12.55 25.45
C ALA A 72 5.46 -12.74 24.96
N LEU A 73 4.71 -11.65 24.79
CA LEU A 73 3.34 -11.70 24.30
C LEU A 73 3.21 -11.88 22.78
N CYS A 74 4.26 -11.56 22.02
CA CYS A 74 4.21 -11.62 20.56
C CYS A 74 3.86 -13.02 20.06
N ARG A 75 4.48 -14.06 20.62
CA ARG A 75 4.25 -15.46 20.22
C ARG A 75 2.79 -15.90 20.36
N LYS A 76 2.06 -15.34 21.34
CA LYS A 76 0.68 -15.72 21.66
C LYS A 76 -0.38 -14.81 21.02
N LYS A 77 -0.08 -13.51 20.92
CA LYS A 77 -1.07 -12.47 20.60
C LYS A 77 -0.81 -11.71 19.29
N SER A 78 0.40 -11.78 18.72
CA SER A 78 0.74 -11.14 17.44
C SER A 78 0.69 -12.15 16.30
N PHE A 79 0.14 -11.74 15.16
CA PHE A 79 0.11 -12.56 13.95
C PHE A 79 1.40 -12.43 13.12
N VAL A 80 2.12 -11.31 13.26
CA VAL A 80 3.28 -10.99 12.40
C VAL A 80 4.61 -11.19 13.12
N CYS A 81 4.65 -10.90 14.42
CA CYS A 81 5.83 -11.05 15.26
C CYS A 81 5.79 -12.42 15.95
N LYS A 82 6.63 -13.36 15.52
CA LYS A 82 6.76 -14.68 16.17
C LYS A 82 7.45 -14.62 17.53
N GLY A 83 8.15 -13.51 17.80
CA GLY A 83 8.90 -13.26 19.03
C GLY A 83 10.32 -13.80 18.99
N GLY A 84 11.06 -13.61 20.07
CA GLY A 84 12.47 -14.00 20.20
C GLY A 84 13.47 -12.95 19.68
N LYS A 85 14.76 -13.28 19.77
CA LYS A 85 15.87 -12.37 19.42
C LYS A 85 16.02 -12.16 17.92
N THR A 86 15.75 -13.17 17.10
CA THR A 86 16.02 -13.16 15.65
C THR A 86 14.78 -13.04 14.77
N ASN A 87 13.57 -13.22 15.32
CA ASN A 87 12.32 -13.27 14.55
C ASN A 87 11.24 -12.32 15.12
N ASN A 88 11.65 -11.10 15.44
CA ASN A 88 10.77 -10.05 15.92
C ASN A 88 10.44 -9.02 14.83
N TRP A 89 9.47 -8.16 15.12
CA TRP A 89 9.05 -7.09 14.20
C TRP A 89 10.13 -6.02 14.01
N LEU A 90 10.89 -5.68 15.06
CA LEU A 90 11.88 -4.60 15.00
C LEU A 90 12.98 -4.89 13.97
N LEU A 91 13.43 -6.15 13.87
CA LEU A 91 14.38 -6.59 12.85
C LEU A 91 13.79 -6.62 11.42
N LYS A 92 12.46 -6.70 11.30
CA LYS A 92 11.74 -6.68 10.02
C LYS A 92 11.31 -5.29 9.59
N SER A 93 11.39 -4.31 10.49
CA SER A 93 11.01 -2.94 10.20
C SER A 93 11.85 -2.38 9.05
N ASN A 94 11.21 -1.67 8.14
CA ASN A 94 11.91 -0.93 7.08
C ASN A 94 12.29 0.49 7.51
N PHE A 95 11.80 0.96 8.66
CA PHE A 95 11.83 2.36 9.07
C PHE A 95 12.57 2.59 10.39
N LEU A 96 12.62 1.56 11.24
CA LEU A 96 13.29 1.60 12.53
C LEU A 96 14.65 0.89 12.43
N GLY A 97 15.62 1.36 13.21
CA GLY A 97 16.91 0.70 13.36
C GLY A 97 16.81 -0.56 14.23
N GLU A 98 17.78 -1.47 14.09
CA GLU A 98 17.82 -2.75 14.82
C GLU A 98 17.93 -2.57 16.34
N SER A 99 18.54 -1.46 16.79
CA SER A 99 18.68 -1.07 18.20
C SER A 99 17.51 -0.22 18.72
N PHE A 100 16.46 -0.02 17.93
CA PHE A 100 15.34 0.83 18.33
C PHE A 100 14.60 0.24 19.55
N THR A 101 14.48 1.05 20.59
CA THR A 101 13.70 0.73 21.79
C THR A 101 13.03 2.00 22.33
N LEU A 102 11.81 1.84 22.84
CA LEU A 102 11.10 2.90 23.55
C LEU A 102 11.39 2.88 25.05
N LEU A 103 11.28 4.04 25.69
CA LEU A 103 11.38 4.17 27.14
C LEU A 103 10.28 3.34 27.82
N ARG A 104 10.65 2.48 28.78
CA ARG A 104 9.69 1.66 29.53
C ARG A 104 8.99 2.50 30.60
N GLY A 105 7.67 2.38 30.69
CA GLY A 105 6.88 3.08 31.71
C GLY A 105 5.37 3.01 31.45
N LYS A 106 4.55 3.24 32.49
CA LYS A 106 3.08 3.25 32.37
C LYS A 106 2.59 4.31 31.38
N ASN A 107 3.15 5.52 31.44
CA ASN A 107 2.86 6.61 30.51
C ASN A 107 3.14 6.23 29.03
N THR A 108 4.22 5.49 28.77
CA THR A 108 4.54 4.98 27.42
C THR A 108 3.45 4.05 26.89
N ASN A 109 2.93 3.16 27.74
CA ASN A 109 1.89 2.22 27.35
C ASN A 109 0.62 2.94 26.94
N GLU A 110 0.23 3.97 27.68
CA GLU A 110 -0.96 4.78 27.40
C GLU A 110 -0.83 5.54 26.08
N ILE A 111 0.29 6.24 25.87
CA ILE A 111 0.55 6.99 24.64
C ILE A 111 0.52 6.08 23.40
N LEU A 112 1.13 4.89 23.48
CA LEU A 112 1.12 3.93 22.38
C LEU A 112 -0.24 3.28 22.19
N SER A 113 -0.95 2.97 23.27
CA SER A 113 -2.32 2.44 23.22
C SER A 113 -3.23 3.42 22.48
N ASP A 114 -3.17 4.71 22.80
CA ASP A 114 -3.95 5.75 22.13
C ASP A 114 -3.59 5.87 20.65
N CYS A 115 -2.31 5.74 20.31
CA CYS A 115 -1.85 5.69 18.92
C CYS A 115 -2.43 4.48 18.17
N LEU A 116 -2.48 3.31 18.81
CA LEU A 116 -3.00 2.07 18.22
C LEU A 116 -4.53 2.07 18.11
N LYS A 117 -5.26 2.72 19.03
CA LYS A 117 -6.74 2.86 18.96
C LYS A 117 -7.21 3.46 17.63
N PHE A 118 -6.42 4.32 16.98
CA PHE A 118 -6.74 4.83 15.64
C PHE A 118 -6.88 3.74 14.56
N ARG A 119 -6.23 2.58 14.73
CA ARG A 119 -6.29 1.46 13.79
C ARG A 119 -7.03 0.25 14.35
N PHE A 120 -6.90 -0.01 15.65
CA PHE A 120 -7.39 -1.21 16.32
C PHE A 120 -8.60 -0.96 17.24
N SER A 121 -9.13 0.27 17.30
CA SER A 121 -10.46 0.46 17.90
C SER A 121 -11.49 -0.39 17.16
N LEU A 122 -12.51 -0.85 17.89
CA LEU A 122 -13.56 -1.69 17.34
C LEU A 122 -14.22 -1.06 16.09
N ALA A 123 -14.47 0.26 16.14
CA ALA A 123 -15.02 1.01 15.01
C ALA A 123 -14.07 1.06 13.80
N ALA A 124 -12.77 1.26 14.03
CA ALA A 124 -11.77 1.25 12.95
C ALA A 124 -11.60 -0.16 12.36
N LEU A 125 -11.62 -1.20 13.20
CA LEU A 125 -11.55 -2.58 12.76
C LEU A 125 -12.78 -2.97 11.93
N LYS A 126 -14.00 -2.60 12.33
CA LYS A 126 -15.22 -2.82 11.52
C LYS A 126 -15.07 -2.28 10.09
N LYS A 127 -14.55 -1.04 9.94
CA LYS A 127 -14.32 -0.43 8.62
C LYS A 127 -13.19 -1.12 7.85
N THR A 128 -12.12 -1.50 8.53
CA THR A 128 -10.92 -2.08 7.90
C THR A 128 -11.09 -3.56 7.53
N ILE A 129 -11.94 -4.29 8.28
CA ILE A 129 -12.22 -5.72 8.11
C ILE A 129 -13.18 -6.01 6.92
N ILE A 130 -13.89 -5.00 6.43
CA ILE A 130 -14.77 -5.17 5.27
C ILE A 130 -13.97 -5.08 3.93
N ILE A 131 -12.65 -4.85 3.98
CA ILE A 131 -11.81 -4.53 2.80
C ILE A 131 -12.55 -3.57 1.85
N ALA A 132 -13.24 -2.56 2.41
CA ALA A 132 -13.65 -1.38 1.66
C ALA A 132 -12.38 -0.56 1.37
N ASN A 133 -11.40 -1.18 0.70
CA ASN A 133 -10.12 -0.59 0.44
C ASN A 133 -10.36 0.55 -0.55
N THR A 134 -9.90 1.74 -0.19
CA THR A 134 -10.06 2.92 -1.04
C THR A 134 -9.48 2.66 -2.43
N GLN A 135 -8.47 1.79 -2.55
CA GLN A 135 -7.84 1.42 -3.82
C GLN A 135 -8.76 0.69 -4.81
N LYS A 136 -9.63 -0.24 -4.38
CA LYS A 136 -10.57 -0.89 -5.31
C LYS A 136 -11.67 0.08 -5.70
N VAL A 137 -12.15 0.88 -4.75
CA VAL A 137 -13.13 1.95 -5.00
C VAL A 137 -12.54 3.02 -5.93
N GLU A 138 -11.28 3.43 -5.75
CA GLU A 138 -10.56 4.37 -6.61
C GLU A 138 -10.28 3.78 -7.99
N GLY A 139 -9.99 2.48 -8.08
CA GLY A 139 -9.83 1.77 -9.35
C GLY A 139 -11.14 1.73 -10.13
N PHE A 140 -12.24 1.37 -9.46
CA PHE A 140 -13.57 1.41 -10.04
C PHE A 140 -13.97 2.83 -10.45
N ASN A 141 -13.78 3.82 -9.57
CA ASN A 141 -14.05 5.23 -9.87
C ASN A 141 -13.22 5.75 -11.04
N ARG A 142 -11.98 5.29 -11.21
CA ARG A 142 -11.17 5.60 -12.40
C ARG A 142 -11.75 4.98 -13.66
N SER A 143 -12.18 3.72 -13.60
CA SER A 143 -12.87 3.05 -14.72
C SER A 143 -14.15 3.78 -15.13
N ILE A 144 -14.97 4.16 -14.15
CA ILE A 144 -16.18 4.97 -14.35
C ILE A 144 -15.82 6.32 -14.97
N ARG A 145 -14.84 7.05 -14.45
CA ARG A 145 -14.46 8.36 -15.03
C ARG A 145 -13.90 8.26 -16.44
N ARG A 146 -13.21 7.16 -16.77
CA ARG A 146 -12.75 6.90 -18.14
C ARG A 146 -13.93 6.62 -19.07
N SER A 147 -14.91 5.87 -18.58
CA SER A 147 -16.12 5.52 -19.33
C SER A 147 -17.17 6.63 -19.34
N LEU A 148 -17.13 7.56 -18.39
CA LEU A 148 -18.04 8.69 -18.20
C LEU A 148 -17.21 9.92 -17.79
N PRO A 149 -16.50 10.54 -18.74
CA PRO A 149 -15.74 11.77 -18.49
C PRO A 149 -16.67 12.91 -18.04
N LYS A 150 -16.22 13.73 -17.09
CA LYS A 150 -16.98 14.90 -16.62
C LYS A 150 -17.25 15.94 -17.71
N THR A 151 -16.44 15.94 -18.76
CA THR A 151 -16.51 16.87 -19.89
C THR A 151 -17.57 16.50 -20.92
N SER A 152 -18.26 15.36 -20.76
CA SER A 152 -19.21 14.86 -21.75
C SER A 152 -20.45 14.29 -21.07
N THR A 153 -21.63 14.72 -21.53
CA THR A 153 -22.92 14.27 -21.00
C THR A 153 -23.50 13.17 -21.87
N PHE A 154 -23.89 12.06 -21.25
CA PHE A 154 -24.34 10.83 -21.92
C PHE A 154 -25.82 10.52 -21.63
N CYS A 155 -26.75 11.42 -21.96
CA CYS A 155 -28.15 11.33 -21.49
C CYS A 155 -28.85 9.99 -21.82
N LYS A 156 -28.58 9.40 -23.00
CA LYS A 156 -29.25 8.17 -23.45
C LYS A 156 -28.54 6.88 -23.05
N ASN A 157 -27.22 6.92 -22.85
CA ASN A 157 -26.39 5.73 -22.68
C ASN A 157 -25.53 5.75 -21.39
N PHE A 158 -25.77 6.70 -20.48
CA PHE A 158 -25.05 6.81 -19.21
C PHE A 158 -25.04 5.50 -18.42
N THR A 159 -26.22 4.92 -18.23
CA THR A 159 -26.42 3.68 -17.46
C THR A 159 -25.64 2.52 -18.09
N GLY A 160 -25.81 2.29 -19.39
CA GLY A 160 -25.10 1.25 -20.13
C GLY A 160 -23.58 1.39 -20.04
N ARG A 161 -23.05 2.61 -20.15
CA ARG A 161 -21.60 2.87 -20.03
C ARG A 161 -21.09 2.65 -18.60
N ALA A 162 -21.87 3.03 -17.58
CA ALA A 162 -21.53 2.73 -16.18
C ALA A 162 -21.50 1.23 -15.90
N HIS A 163 -22.51 0.49 -16.36
CA HIS A 163 -22.59 -0.96 -16.17
C HIS A 163 -21.48 -1.70 -16.94
N ALA A 164 -21.18 -1.30 -18.17
CA ALA A 164 -20.07 -1.85 -18.95
C ALA A 164 -18.72 -1.65 -18.25
N ALA A 165 -18.49 -0.46 -17.67
CA ALA A 165 -17.28 -0.17 -16.90
C ALA A 165 -17.16 -1.06 -15.65
N ALA A 166 -18.28 -1.31 -14.95
CA ALA A 166 -18.32 -2.21 -13.81
C ALA A 166 -18.03 -3.66 -14.22
N TYR A 167 -18.64 -4.11 -15.30
CA TYR A 167 -18.44 -5.45 -15.84
C TYR A 167 -16.99 -5.70 -16.25
N ALA A 168 -16.36 -4.72 -16.91
CA ALA A 168 -14.96 -4.77 -17.33
C ALA A 168 -13.98 -4.82 -16.14
N VAL A 169 -14.23 -4.09 -15.06
CA VAL A 169 -13.36 -4.12 -13.86
C VAL A 169 -13.35 -5.50 -13.21
N ASN A 170 -14.47 -6.22 -13.25
CA ASN A 170 -14.61 -7.53 -12.64
C ASN A 170 -14.06 -8.66 -13.53
N ASN A 171 -14.30 -8.60 -14.84
CA ASN A 171 -13.97 -9.70 -15.76
C ASN A 171 -12.68 -9.46 -16.58
N GLY A 172 -12.16 -8.23 -16.60
CA GLY A 172 -11.10 -7.81 -17.52
C GLY A 172 -11.69 -7.28 -18.84
N GLU A 173 -10.98 -6.34 -19.48
CA GLU A 173 -11.50 -5.61 -20.65
C GLU A 173 -11.72 -6.54 -21.86
N GLY A 174 -10.84 -7.51 -22.10
CA GLY A 174 -10.93 -8.41 -23.25
C GLY A 174 -12.15 -9.33 -23.19
N ASP A 175 -12.33 -9.99 -22.05
CA ASP A 175 -13.47 -10.89 -21.82
C ASP A 175 -14.78 -10.11 -21.72
N ALA A 176 -14.76 -8.92 -21.10
CA ALA A 176 -15.95 -8.09 -20.99
C ALA A 176 -16.49 -7.68 -22.36
N ILE A 177 -15.61 -7.18 -23.25
CA ILE A 177 -16.00 -6.80 -24.61
C ILE A 177 -16.54 -8.01 -25.37
N SER A 178 -15.82 -9.14 -25.34
CA SER A 178 -16.23 -10.35 -26.06
C SER A 178 -17.59 -10.88 -25.59
N ASN A 179 -17.81 -10.93 -24.28
CA ASN A 179 -19.06 -11.41 -23.69
C ASN A 179 -20.24 -10.47 -23.97
N LEU A 180 -20.03 -9.15 -23.89
CA LEU A 180 -21.08 -8.16 -24.21
C LEU A 180 -21.45 -8.20 -25.70
N CYS A 181 -20.46 -8.29 -26.59
CA CYS A 181 -20.68 -8.43 -28.02
C CYS A 181 -21.46 -9.71 -28.35
N ASN A 182 -21.10 -10.84 -27.75
CA ASN A 182 -21.84 -12.10 -27.91
C ASN A 182 -23.28 -11.99 -27.40
N ALA A 183 -23.51 -11.34 -26.25
CA ALA A 183 -24.85 -11.19 -25.68
C ALA A 183 -25.79 -10.34 -26.55
N VAL A 184 -25.25 -9.41 -27.33
CA VAL A 184 -26.00 -8.56 -28.28
C VAL A 184 -26.16 -9.24 -29.66
N GLY A 185 -25.59 -10.44 -29.85
CA GLY A 185 -25.59 -11.16 -31.13
C GLY A 185 -24.50 -10.71 -32.11
N CYS A 186 -23.65 -9.76 -31.71
CA CYS A 186 -22.51 -9.27 -32.50
C CYS A 186 -21.26 -10.12 -32.22
N ILE A 187 -21.27 -11.39 -32.60
CA ILE A 187 -20.18 -12.32 -32.29
C ILE A 187 -18.87 -11.87 -32.94
N ILE A 188 -17.81 -11.77 -32.14
CA ILE A 188 -16.47 -11.48 -32.64
C ILE A 188 -15.88 -12.77 -33.23
N PRO A 189 -15.54 -12.84 -34.53
CA PRO A 189 -15.02 -14.05 -35.15
C PRO A 189 -13.73 -14.53 -34.48
N LYS A 190 -13.70 -15.82 -34.11
CA LYS A 190 -12.52 -16.45 -33.51
C LYS A 190 -11.33 -16.36 -34.48
N GLY A 191 -10.15 -16.03 -33.96
CA GLY A 191 -8.92 -15.96 -34.76
C GLY A 191 -8.76 -14.70 -35.61
N GLY A 192 -9.79 -13.85 -35.68
CA GLY A 192 -9.70 -12.52 -36.28
C GLY A 192 -8.75 -11.59 -35.53
N ILE A 193 -8.33 -10.49 -36.17
CA ILE A 193 -7.39 -9.51 -35.61
C ILE A 193 -7.90 -8.96 -34.27
N VAL A 194 -9.19 -8.62 -34.21
CA VAL A 194 -9.84 -8.09 -32.99
C VAL A 194 -9.87 -9.14 -31.87
N SER A 195 -10.24 -10.38 -32.18
CA SER A 195 -10.25 -11.49 -31.21
C SER A 195 -8.86 -11.73 -30.61
N LYS A 196 -7.82 -11.77 -31.46
CA LYS A 196 -6.43 -11.91 -31.03
C LYS A 196 -5.96 -10.74 -30.15
N ALA A 197 -6.35 -9.51 -30.48
CA ALA A 197 -6.02 -8.33 -29.70
C ALA A 197 -6.67 -8.36 -28.30
N LEU A 198 -7.97 -8.70 -28.23
CA LEU A 198 -8.70 -8.82 -26.96
C LEU A 198 -8.11 -9.93 -26.08
N GLN A 199 -7.80 -11.09 -26.66
CA GLN A 199 -7.15 -12.19 -25.96
C GLN A 199 -5.79 -11.76 -25.39
N LYS A 200 -4.94 -11.12 -26.20
CA LYS A 200 -3.63 -10.63 -25.75
C LYS A 200 -3.76 -9.63 -24.60
N ASN A 201 -4.73 -8.71 -24.66
CA ASN A 201 -4.97 -7.75 -23.59
C ASN A 201 -5.39 -8.44 -22.29
N GLN A 202 -6.26 -9.46 -22.40
CA GLN A 202 -6.71 -10.25 -21.26
C GLN A 202 -5.54 -11.03 -20.63
N GLU A 203 -4.75 -11.72 -21.45
CA GLU A 203 -3.56 -12.46 -21.00
C GLU A 203 -2.56 -11.53 -20.30
N LEU A 204 -2.29 -10.34 -20.87
CA LEU A 204 -1.40 -9.35 -20.25
C LEU A 204 -1.94 -8.87 -18.89
N ASP A 205 -3.23 -8.60 -18.77
CA ASP A 205 -3.84 -8.21 -17.49
C ASP A 205 -3.74 -9.34 -16.45
N GLN A 206 -4.06 -10.57 -16.84
CA GLN A 206 -3.93 -11.75 -15.99
C GLN A 206 -2.47 -11.99 -15.57
N MET A 207 -1.51 -11.90 -16.49
CA MET A 207 -0.09 -11.99 -16.20
C MET A 207 0.37 -10.91 -15.23
N ARG A 208 -0.05 -9.66 -15.41
CA ARG A 208 0.26 -8.56 -14.48
C ARG A 208 -0.31 -8.83 -13.10
N LYS A 209 -1.58 -9.25 -13.01
CA LYS A 209 -2.23 -9.64 -11.74
C LYS A 209 -1.49 -10.81 -11.06
N ALA A 210 -1.10 -11.83 -11.81
CA ALA A 210 -0.35 -12.98 -11.30
C ALA A 210 1.04 -12.58 -10.81
N ASN A 211 1.78 -11.79 -11.61
CA ASN A 211 3.10 -11.28 -11.23
C ASN A 211 3.06 -10.43 -9.96
N MET A 212 2.04 -9.58 -9.78
CA MET A 212 1.85 -8.80 -8.55
C MET A 212 1.60 -9.68 -7.31
N LYS A 213 1.08 -10.90 -7.49
CA LYS A 213 0.84 -11.85 -6.39
C LYS A 213 2.11 -12.61 -6.00
N LYS A 214 3.09 -12.79 -6.92
CA LYS A 214 4.35 -13.51 -6.68
C LYS A 214 5.12 -12.94 -5.48
N ILE A 215 5.70 -13.84 -4.67
CA ILE A 215 6.46 -13.49 -3.48
C ILE A 215 7.69 -12.63 -3.84
N GLU A 216 8.39 -12.98 -4.93
CA GLU A 216 9.53 -12.22 -5.41
C GLU A 216 9.19 -10.76 -5.73
N PHE A 217 8.07 -10.53 -6.42
CA PHE A 217 7.63 -9.17 -6.75
C PHE A 217 7.37 -8.35 -5.48
N LYS A 218 6.70 -8.97 -4.49
CA LYS A 218 6.48 -8.35 -3.17
C LYS A 218 7.80 -8.06 -2.45
N ARG A 219 8.76 -8.99 -2.47
CA ARG A 219 10.10 -8.81 -1.89
C ARG A 219 10.86 -7.66 -2.56
N ARG A 220 10.89 -7.62 -3.90
CA ARG A 220 11.51 -6.53 -4.68
C ARG A 220 10.86 -5.19 -4.36
N LYS A 221 9.53 -5.14 -4.21
CA LYS A 221 8.81 -3.93 -3.82
C LYS A 221 9.21 -3.45 -2.41
N CYS A 222 9.31 -4.35 -1.43
CA CYS A 222 9.78 -4.01 -0.08
C CYS A 222 11.24 -3.52 -0.09
N GLN A 223 12.13 -4.18 -0.83
CA GLN A 223 13.52 -3.76 -0.99
C GLN A 223 13.63 -2.37 -1.62
N LYS A 224 12.87 -2.11 -2.70
CA LYS A 224 12.81 -0.80 -3.34
C LYS A 224 12.30 0.28 -2.38
N LYS A 225 11.26 -0.02 -1.59
CA LYS A 225 10.74 0.89 -0.55
C LYS A 225 11.81 1.21 0.50
N ARG A 226 12.54 0.20 1.00
CA ARG A 226 13.65 0.39 1.96
C ARG A 226 14.78 1.23 1.37
N LYS A 227 15.17 0.97 0.12
CA LYS A 227 16.20 1.75 -0.58
C LYS A 227 15.78 3.22 -0.76
N LEU A 228 14.56 3.46 -1.22
CA LEU A 228 14.03 4.82 -1.39
C LEU A 228 13.92 5.57 -0.06
N PHE A 229 13.52 4.89 1.01
CA PHE A 229 13.44 5.49 2.34
C PHE A 229 14.82 5.91 2.85
N LYS A 230 15.84 5.05 2.72
CA LYS A 230 17.23 5.40 3.05
C LYS A 230 17.74 6.60 2.26
N LEU A 231 17.53 6.60 0.94
CA LEU A 231 17.91 7.74 0.08
C LEU A 231 17.23 9.04 0.50
N TYR A 232 15.96 8.98 0.92
CA TYR A 232 15.25 10.14 1.43
C TYR A 232 15.85 10.64 2.76
N GLU A 233 16.20 9.75 3.68
CA GLU A 233 16.87 10.14 4.92
C GLU A 233 18.24 10.77 4.66
N GLU A 234 19.07 10.14 3.83
CA GLU A 234 20.38 10.66 3.43
C GLU A 234 20.26 12.04 2.76
N ALA A 235 19.27 12.23 1.89
CA ALA A 235 19.02 13.50 1.23
C ALA A 235 18.50 14.58 2.20
N SER A 236 17.65 14.18 3.15
CA SER A 236 17.17 15.08 4.21
C SER A 236 18.28 15.49 5.18
N GLU A 237 19.24 14.61 5.45
CA GLU A 237 20.40 14.88 6.31
C GLU A 237 21.45 15.76 5.62
N LYS A 238 21.66 15.57 4.31
CA LYS A 238 22.58 16.38 3.49
C LYS A 238 22.04 17.79 3.16
N ALA A 239 20.80 18.10 3.54
CA ALA A 239 20.19 19.43 3.45
C ALA A 239 20.35 20.14 2.09
N GLU A 240 20.09 19.43 0.98
CA GLU A 240 19.75 20.03 -0.33
C GLU A 240 18.24 19.97 -0.64
N TYR A 241 17.42 19.54 0.32
CA TYR A 241 15.97 19.39 0.10
C TYR A 241 15.25 20.73 0.27
N GLU A 242 15.12 21.49 -0.82
CA GLU A 242 14.12 22.55 -0.95
C GLU A 242 12.77 21.95 -1.35
N LYS A 243 11.73 22.21 -0.56
CA LYS A 243 10.36 21.75 -0.80
C LYS A 243 9.91 22.22 -2.21
N GLY A 244 9.71 21.27 -3.12
CA GLY A 244 9.30 21.53 -4.51
C GLY A 244 10.39 21.39 -5.56
N LYS A 245 11.65 21.12 -5.17
CA LYS A 245 12.73 20.80 -6.11
C LYS A 245 13.05 19.30 -6.10
N LEU A 246 13.17 18.71 -7.28
CA LEU A 246 13.73 17.36 -7.46
C LEU A 246 15.22 17.43 -7.10
N LEU A 247 15.70 16.47 -6.30
CA LEU A 247 17.11 16.36 -5.93
C LEU A 247 17.98 16.32 -7.19
N LYS A 248 19.07 17.10 -7.21
CA LYS A 248 20.02 17.18 -8.34
C LYS A 248 20.63 15.80 -8.67
N SER A 249 20.81 14.97 -7.65
CA SER A 249 21.28 13.57 -7.75
C SER A 249 20.20 12.55 -8.18
N LEU A 250 18.93 12.98 -8.25
CA LEU A 250 17.80 12.23 -8.81
C LEU A 250 17.38 12.79 -10.17
N GLN A 251 18.33 13.27 -10.98
CA GLN A 251 18.16 13.21 -12.43
C GLN A 251 18.12 11.74 -12.85
N ILE A 252 16.98 11.10 -12.55
CA ILE A 252 16.55 9.87 -13.18
C ILE A 252 16.64 10.20 -14.66
N LYS A 253 17.52 9.51 -15.39
CA LYS A 253 17.51 9.54 -16.86
C LYS A 253 16.05 9.46 -17.25
N ASP A 254 15.54 10.47 -17.95
CA ASP A 254 14.18 10.48 -18.48
C ASP A 254 13.99 9.20 -19.29
N TYR A 255 13.52 8.15 -18.64
CA TYR A 255 12.93 7.03 -19.32
C TYR A 255 11.59 7.59 -19.75
N SER A 256 11.51 7.93 -21.04
CA SER A 256 10.27 8.36 -21.64
C SER A 256 9.26 7.23 -21.44
N ASP A 257 8.38 7.37 -20.44
CA ASP A 257 7.30 6.41 -20.18
C ASP A 257 6.22 6.44 -21.28
N HIS A 258 6.41 7.28 -22.30
CA HIS A 258 5.48 7.51 -23.40
C HIS A 258 6.19 7.51 -24.74
N THR A 259 5.67 6.70 -25.67
CA THR A 259 6.15 6.53 -27.05
C THR A 259 6.10 7.82 -27.89
N TYR A 260 5.47 8.88 -27.38
CA TYR A 260 5.34 10.19 -28.05
C TYR A 260 6.47 11.17 -27.71
N SER A 261 7.31 10.89 -26.71
CA SER A 261 8.43 11.77 -26.33
C SER A 261 9.75 11.34 -26.98
N LYS A 262 9.75 11.03 -28.28
CA LYS A 262 11.00 10.85 -29.03
C LYS A 262 11.67 12.22 -29.17
N LYS A 263 12.80 12.42 -28.48
CA LYS A 263 13.69 13.57 -28.75
C LYS A 263 14.05 13.53 -30.25
N LYS A 264 13.82 14.64 -30.96
CA LYS A 264 14.30 14.81 -32.34
C LYS A 264 15.80 14.55 -32.32
N LYS A 265 16.26 13.57 -33.11
CA LYS A 265 17.68 13.45 -33.43
C LYS A 265 18.07 14.73 -34.16
N VAL A 266 18.89 15.55 -33.53
CA VAL A 266 19.62 16.60 -34.24
C VAL A 266 20.63 15.86 -35.10
N ASN A 267 20.37 15.79 -36.41
CA ASN A 267 21.38 15.39 -37.36
C ASN A 267 22.40 16.53 -37.41
N HIS A 268 23.57 16.33 -36.81
CA HIS A 268 24.75 17.07 -37.24
C HIS A 268 25.23 16.42 -38.52
N ASN A 269 24.83 17.02 -39.64
CA ASN A 269 25.54 16.90 -40.91
C ASN A 269 25.75 18.31 -41.45
N ARG A 270 27.03 18.58 -41.73
CA ARG A 270 27.67 19.81 -42.22
C ARG A 270 27.98 20.86 -41.15
#